data_AF-A0A851I7D1-F1
#
_entry.id   AF-A0A851I7D1-F1
#
_cell.length_a   1.000
_cell.length_b   1.000
_cell.length_c   1.000
_cell.angle_alpha   90.00
_cell.angle_beta   90.00
_cell.angle_gamma   90.00
#
_symmetry.space_group_name_H-M   'P 1'
#
loop_
_entity.id
_entity.type
_entity.pdbx_description
1 polymer ?
#
loop_
_entity_poly.entity_id
_entity_poly.type
_entity_poly.pdbx_seq_one_letter_code
_entity_poly.pdbx_strand_id
1 'polypeptide(L)'
;MSDYWKDRFVEEESRVNQMAVKEIKKQQAEYDKAITRINQDIEIWYNRIAKNNDVTLANAKEMLNKKERDEFKWTVEEYIKKGSGKDSLKFAKELENASAKYHIERLEAMKLQVRAEIEKLYNDNGNGFKNYLGNLYEDQYNHTFFEIAKGTSMGIGSNMYKLNGKLVNTVISNPWASDGKHFSGRIWEDKEKLLNALHTEMTQAFIRGDKLDTLIEKVVKRMNTSRSNVARLVYTESAAYASKARIKTYEDLNIERYEIVATLDSRTSETCQGLDGKVFEFKDYEIGTTAPPFHVNCRTTTAPYFEDEEEGERAAKDKDGKTYYVPTDMTYKKWKSKYAIENSENKTIKVPEGRYRLLGNIKNTRYNNVEELLQKYEKKIVKDTYESAMVVTETGEIYVIKGDKGSIPMQRIESIRFENASITHNHPKGRHEWGFSGGDFDTFRNGKFRYMRAIDEKYVHELSKDMFEMDMTNFDDDVQKLRESDFEEVAQILQKLNAKDKNLKYRRRKHAIKRT
;
A
#
# COMPACT_ATOMS: atom_id res chain seq x y z
N MET A 1 21.42 29.70 1.26
CA MET A 1 19.98 29.77 0.92
C MET A 1 19.20 29.95 2.21
N SER A 2 18.38 31.00 2.27
CA SER A 2 17.50 31.26 3.41
C SER A 2 16.61 30.08 3.74
N ASP A 3 16.66 29.66 4.99
CA ASP A 3 15.81 28.69 5.68
C ASP A 3 14.33 28.90 5.40
N TYR A 4 13.99 30.17 5.25
CA TYR A 4 12.67 30.64 4.88
C TYR A 4 12.12 29.96 3.63
N TRP A 5 12.89 29.86 2.55
CA TRP A 5 12.35 29.37 1.26
C TRP A 5 12.11 27.87 1.25
N LYS A 6 12.99 27.07 1.85
CA LYS A 6 12.79 25.61 1.92
C LYS A 6 11.59 25.27 2.78
N ASP A 7 11.49 25.87 3.96
CA ASP A 7 10.37 25.60 4.87
C ASP A 7 9.04 26.00 4.28
N ARG A 8 8.94 27.22 3.73
CA ARG A 8 7.71 27.71 3.11
C ARG A 8 7.24 26.82 1.97
N PHE A 9 8.16 26.38 1.12
CA PHE A 9 7.77 25.54 -0.01
C PHE A 9 7.48 24.09 0.39
N VAL A 10 8.06 23.57 1.47
CA VAL A 10 7.63 22.29 2.09
C VAL A 10 6.22 22.42 2.70
N GLU A 11 5.90 23.55 3.34
CA GLU A 11 4.56 23.84 3.84
C GLU A 11 3.54 23.91 2.68
N GLU A 12 3.87 24.63 1.61
CA GLU A 12 3.05 24.69 0.40
C GLU A 12 2.85 23.31 -0.24
N GLU A 13 3.91 22.51 -0.34
CA GLU A 13 3.80 21.15 -0.86
C GLU A 13 2.92 20.26 0.04
N SER A 14 3.03 20.40 1.36
CA SER A 14 2.15 19.71 2.31
C SER A 14 0.68 20.12 2.11
N ARG A 15 0.42 21.40 1.84
CA ARG A 15 -0.92 21.95 1.56
C ARG A 15 -1.51 21.38 0.27
N VAL A 16 -0.74 21.38 -0.82
CA VAL A 16 -1.11 20.74 -2.10
C VAL A 16 -1.42 19.25 -1.91
N ASN A 17 -0.59 18.54 -1.15
CA ASN A 17 -0.83 17.13 -0.85
C ASN A 17 -2.14 16.91 -0.06
N GLN A 18 -2.49 17.79 0.87
CA GLN A 18 -3.78 17.71 1.58
C GLN A 18 -4.97 17.99 0.67
N MET A 19 -4.84 18.93 -0.28
CA MET A 19 -5.86 19.16 -1.31
C MET A 19 -6.06 17.91 -2.17
N ALA A 20 -4.98 17.27 -2.60
CA ALA A 20 -5.02 16.03 -3.37
C ALA A 20 -5.71 14.90 -2.57
N VAL A 21 -5.37 14.71 -1.28
CA VAL A 21 -6.03 13.72 -0.41
C VAL A 21 -7.55 13.94 -0.34
N LYS A 22 -7.99 15.19 -0.20
CA LYS A 22 -9.43 15.52 -0.15
C LYS A 22 -10.13 15.15 -1.46
N GLU A 23 -9.53 15.50 -2.60
CA GLU A 23 -10.08 15.17 -3.91
C GLU A 23 -10.09 13.66 -4.17
N ILE A 24 -9.04 12.93 -3.76
CA ILE A 24 -8.98 11.46 -3.85
C ILE A 24 -10.15 10.84 -3.08
N LYS A 25 -10.39 11.27 -1.84
CA LYS A 25 -11.51 10.76 -1.04
C LYS A 25 -12.86 11.02 -1.71
N LYS A 26 -13.04 12.21 -2.29
CA LYS A 26 -14.26 12.56 -3.02
C LYS A 26 -14.48 11.64 -4.23
N GLN A 27 -13.48 11.47 -5.08
CA GLN A 27 -13.59 10.60 -6.26
C GLN A 27 -13.78 9.14 -5.88
N GLN A 28 -13.08 8.67 -4.85
CA GLN A 28 -13.25 7.32 -4.31
C GLN A 28 -14.67 7.06 -3.77
N ALA A 29 -15.30 8.05 -3.16
CA ALA A 29 -16.70 7.93 -2.72
C ALA A 29 -17.66 7.79 -3.92
N GLU A 30 -17.39 8.42 -5.06
CA GLU A 30 -18.18 8.21 -6.28
C GLU A 30 -18.00 6.79 -6.84
N TYR A 31 -16.79 6.22 -6.76
CA TYR A 31 -16.57 4.80 -7.08
C TYR A 31 -17.40 3.89 -6.17
N ASP A 32 -17.43 4.16 -4.87
CA ASP A 32 -18.16 3.33 -3.90
C ASP A 32 -19.69 3.35 -4.20
N LYS A 33 -20.23 4.51 -4.61
CA LYS A 33 -21.62 4.63 -5.10
C LYS A 33 -21.84 3.86 -6.41
N ALA A 34 -20.93 3.98 -7.37
CA ALA A 34 -21.03 3.29 -8.66
C ALA A 34 -20.97 1.77 -8.49
N ILE A 35 -20.07 1.26 -7.64
CA ILE A 35 -19.99 -0.17 -7.29
C ILE A 35 -21.33 -0.67 -6.75
N THR A 36 -21.95 0.09 -5.84
CA THR A 36 -23.24 -0.28 -5.25
C THR A 36 -24.32 -0.41 -6.31
N ARG A 37 -24.44 0.56 -7.24
CA ARG A 37 -25.44 0.55 -8.32
C ARG A 37 -25.17 -0.56 -9.34
N ILE A 38 -23.91 -0.73 -9.75
CA ILE A 38 -23.50 -1.81 -10.66
C ILE A 38 -23.86 -3.18 -10.08
N ASN A 39 -23.64 -3.40 -8.78
CA ASN A 39 -24.01 -4.65 -8.14
C ASN A 39 -25.52 -4.88 -8.14
N GLN A 40 -26.32 -3.84 -7.91
CA GLN A 40 -27.78 -3.91 -7.99
C GLN A 40 -28.25 -4.28 -9.42
N ASP A 41 -27.69 -3.63 -10.44
CA ASP A 41 -28.01 -3.92 -11.83
C ASP A 41 -27.64 -5.37 -12.20
N ILE A 42 -26.45 -5.82 -11.79
CA ILE A 42 -26.01 -7.20 -12.02
C ILE A 42 -26.94 -8.19 -11.33
N GLU A 43 -27.32 -7.96 -10.07
CA GLU A 43 -28.22 -8.86 -9.33
C GLU A 43 -29.60 -8.97 -10.02
N ILE A 44 -30.18 -7.84 -10.42
CA ILE A 44 -31.46 -7.77 -11.13
C ILE A 44 -31.40 -8.61 -12.42
N TRP A 45 -30.36 -8.41 -13.24
CA TRP A 45 -30.23 -9.13 -14.51
C TRP A 45 -29.84 -10.59 -14.34
N TYR A 46 -28.95 -10.89 -13.41
CA TYR A 46 -28.51 -12.26 -13.14
C TYR A 46 -29.70 -13.12 -12.71
N ASN A 47 -30.57 -12.62 -11.84
CA ASN A 47 -31.77 -13.34 -11.40
C ASN A 47 -32.78 -13.59 -12.54
N ARG A 48 -32.81 -12.72 -13.57
CA ARG A 48 -33.62 -12.94 -14.79
C ARG A 48 -33.00 -13.98 -15.73
N ILE A 49 -31.67 -14.07 -15.74
CA ILE A 49 -30.91 -15.02 -16.58
C ILE A 49 -30.87 -16.41 -15.95
N ALA A 50 -30.85 -16.49 -14.62
CA ALA A 50 -30.87 -17.75 -13.90
C ALA A 50 -32.23 -18.45 -14.02
N LYS A 51 -32.24 -19.68 -14.55
CA LYS A 51 -33.44 -20.54 -14.63
C LYS A 51 -33.17 -21.84 -13.89
N ASN A 52 -34.07 -22.23 -12.99
CA ASN A 52 -33.94 -23.47 -12.20
C ASN A 52 -32.57 -23.63 -11.49
N ASN A 53 -31.99 -22.52 -11.03
CA ASN A 53 -30.65 -22.41 -10.45
C ASN A 53 -29.47 -22.57 -11.42
N ASP A 54 -29.72 -22.76 -12.71
CA ASP A 54 -28.69 -22.82 -13.75
C ASP A 54 -28.49 -21.47 -14.45
N VAL A 55 -27.23 -21.12 -14.65
CA VAL A 55 -26.80 -19.92 -15.37
C VAL A 55 -25.93 -20.33 -16.54
N THR A 56 -26.40 -20.04 -17.75
CA THR A 56 -25.74 -20.40 -19.00
C THR A 56 -25.65 -19.21 -19.94
N LEU A 57 -24.68 -19.23 -20.85
CA LEU A 57 -24.60 -18.26 -21.93
C LEU A 57 -25.86 -18.28 -22.80
N ALA A 58 -26.52 -19.44 -22.97
CA ALA A 58 -27.75 -19.55 -23.74
C ALA A 58 -28.88 -18.70 -23.11
N ASN A 59 -29.10 -18.82 -21.80
CA ASN A 59 -30.11 -18.01 -21.10
C ASN A 59 -29.75 -16.51 -21.14
N ALA A 60 -28.46 -16.19 -21.07
CA ALA A 60 -27.97 -14.82 -21.12
C ALA A 60 -28.17 -14.17 -22.50
N LYS A 61 -28.18 -14.97 -23.57
CA LYS A 61 -28.46 -14.54 -24.95
C LYS A 61 -29.95 -14.55 -25.32
N GLU A 62 -30.84 -14.92 -24.40
CA GLU A 62 -32.27 -14.79 -24.65
C GLU A 62 -32.65 -13.32 -24.83
N MET A 63 -33.57 -13.07 -25.76
CA MET A 63 -34.11 -11.74 -26.01
C MET A 63 -34.96 -11.28 -24.83
N LEU A 64 -34.93 -9.97 -24.55
CA LEU A 64 -35.81 -9.36 -23.56
C LEU A 64 -37.28 -9.60 -23.92
N ASN A 65 -38.07 -10.04 -22.95
CA ASN A 65 -39.53 -10.11 -23.08
C ASN A 65 -40.16 -8.71 -22.98
N LYS A 66 -41.48 -8.59 -23.23
CA LYS A 66 -42.16 -7.28 -23.24
C LYS A 66 -41.95 -6.49 -21.94
N LYS A 67 -42.11 -7.14 -20.79
CA LYS A 67 -41.95 -6.50 -19.47
C LYS A 67 -40.50 -6.07 -19.23
N GLU A 68 -39.54 -6.95 -19.52
CA GLU A 68 -38.09 -6.64 -19.38
C GLU A 68 -37.66 -5.49 -20.29
N ARG A 69 -38.22 -5.40 -21.51
CA ARG A 69 -37.96 -4.28 -22.43
C ARG A 69 -38.52 -2.98 -21.91
N ASP A 70 -39.75 -2.99 -21.42
CA ASP A 70 -40.38 -1.79 -20.85
C ASP A 70 -39.57 -1.32 -19.64
N GLU A 71 -39.17 -2.21 -18.73
CA GLU A 71 -38.30 -1.89 -17.59
C GLU A 71 -36.92 -1.37 -18.03
N PHE A 72 -36.27 -2.02 -18.99
CA PHE A 72 -34.98 -1.57 -19.53
C PHE A 72 -35.08 -0.15 -20.10
N LYS A 73 -36.14 0.13 -20.86
CA LYS A 73 -36.41 1.46 -21.40
C LYS A 73 -36.59 2.51 -20.29
N TRP A 74 -37.35 2.20 -19.25
CA TRP A 74 -37.53 3.12 -18.11
C TRP A 74 -36.20 3.41 -17.39
N THR A 75 -35.39 2.39 -17.12
CA THR A 75 -34.06 2.57 -16.50
C THR A 75 -33.13 3.41 -17.39
N VAL A 76 -33.16 3.19 -18.70
CA VAL A 76 -32.38 3.97 -19.67
C VAL A 76 -32.83 5.43 -19.70
N GLU A 77 -34.13 5.70 -19.73
CA GLU A 77 -34.67 7.07 -19.69
C GLU A 77 -34.29 7.79 -18.40
N GLU A 78 -34.35 7.10 -17.26
CA GLU A 78 -33.92 7.63 -15.97
C GLU A 78 -32.43 7.98 -15.98
N TYR A 79 -31.60 7.13 -16.58
CA TYR A 79 -30.17 7.39 -16.76
C TYR A 79 -29.93 8.64 -17.63
N ILE A 80 -30.55 8.71 -18.81
CA ILE A 80 -30.40 9.84 -19.75
C ILE A 80 -30.84 11.15 -19.06
N LYS A 81 -31.94 11.12 -18.31
CA LYS A 81 -32.43 12.28 -17.54
C LYS A 81 -31.47 12.70 -16.43
N LYS A 82 -30.81 11.74 -15.77
CA LYS A 82 -29.88 11.99 -14.65
C LYS A 82 -28.46 12.35 -15.10
N GLY A 83 -28.12 12.21 -16.38
CA GLY A 83 -26.78 12.55 -16.85
C GLY A 83 -26.66 12.63 -18.36
N SER A 84 -26.26 13.80 -18.87
CA SER A 84 -25.41 13.84 -20.06
C SER A 84 -24.61 15.15 -20.11
N GLY A 85 -23.31 15.05 -19.87
CA GLY A 85 -22.35 16.07 -20.32
C GLY A 85 -22.21 16.00 -21.85
N LYS A 86 -21.50 16.96 -22.45
CA LYS A 86 -21.33 17.03 -23.92
C LYS A 86 -20.75 15.73 -24.53
N ASP A 87 -19.85 15.05 -23.83
CA ASP A 87 -19.23 13.79 -24.30
C ASP A 87 -20.13 12.56 -24.07
N SER A 88 -21.13 12.66 -23.18
CA SER A 88 -22.11 11.60 -22.93
C SER A 88 -23.18 11.50 -24.04
N LEU A 89 -23.29 12.49 -24.93
CA LEU A 89 -24.33 12.55 -25.96
C LEU A 89 -24.28 11.37 -26.94
N LYS A 90 -23.07 10.90 -27.29
CA LYS A 90 -22.91 9.76 -28.19
C LYS A 90 -23.40 8.47 -27.55
N PHE A 91 -22.98 8.20 -26.31
CA PHE A 91 -23.43 7.01 -25.59
C PHE A 91 -24.90 7.09 -25.20
N ALA A 92 -25.41 8.26 -24.80
CA ALA A 92 -26.83 8.45 -24.53
C ALA A 92 -27.68 8.10 -25.76
N LYS A 93 -27.25 8.52 -26.95
CA LYS A 93 -27.91 8.15 -28.21
C LYS A 93 -27.76 6.66 -28.55
N GLU A 94 -26.60 6.06 -28.31
CA GLU A 94 -26.41 4.60 -28.43
C GLU A 94 -27.37 3.83 -27.51
N LEU A 95 -27.50 4.28 -26.26
CA LEU A 95 -28.34 3.68 -25.24
C LEU A 95 -29.83 3.87 -25.54
N GLU A 96 -30.24 5.07 -25.97
CA GLU A 96 -31.60 5.37 -26.44
C GLU A 96 -31.97 4.44 -27.61
N ASN A 97 -31.12 4.36 -28.63
CA ASN A 97 -31.32 3.47 -29.77
C ASN A 97 -31.42 2.00 -29.34
N ALA A 98 -30.56 1.54 -28.42
CA ALA A 98 -30.61 0.19 -27.90
C ALA A 98 -31.91 -0.10 -27.14
N SER A 99 -32.40 0.86 -26.36
CA SER A 99 -33.68 0.75 -25.63
C SER A 99 -34.91 0.75 -26.54
N ALA A 100 -34.81 1.37 -27.72
CA ALA A 100 -35.87 1.40 -28.72
C ALA A 100 -35.92 0.14 -29.60
N LYS A 101 -34.88 -0.71 -29.57
CA LYS A 101 -34.84 -1.95 -30.36
C LYS A 101 -35.84 -2.97 -29.81
N TYR A 102 -36.53 -3.64 -30.74
CA TYR A 102 -37.37 -4.81 -30.41
C TYR A 102 -36.56 -6.04 -30.00
N HIS A 103 -35.30 -6.13 -30.44
CA HIS A 103 -34.42 -7.27 -30.21
C HIS A 103 -33.15 -6.81 -29.49
N ILE A 104 -33.06 -7.14 -28.21
CA ILE A 104 -31.89 -6.95 -27.37
C ILE A 104 -31.79 -8.16 -26.43
N GLU A 105 -30.57 -8.69 -26.29
CA GLU A 105 -30.27 -9.84 -25.43
C GLU A 105 -30.14 -9.40 -23.96
N ARG A 106 -30.50 -10.27 -23.00
CA ARG A 106 -30.37 -9.96 -21.56
C ARG A 106 -28.95 -9.58 -21.15
N LEU A 107 -27.93 -10.30 -21.64
CA LEU A 107 -26.53 -10.00 -21.38
C LEU A 107 -26.14 -8.62 -21.90
N GLU A 108 -26.64 -8.23 -23.07
CA GLU A 108 -26.37 -6.94 -23.68
C GLU A 108 -27.05 -5.81 -22.90
N ALA A 109 -28.30 -6.00 -22.47
CA ALA A 109 -29.01 -5.06 -21.60
C ALA A 109 -28.29 -4.83 -20.27
N MET A 110 -27.83 -5.92 -19.63
CA MET A 110 -27.04 -5.84 -18.39
C MET A 110 -25.71 -5.08 -18.61
N LYS A 111 -24.98 -5.38 -19.69
CA LYS A 111 -23.74 -4.66 -20.02
C LYS A 111 -23.98 -3.17 -20.27
N LEU A 112 -25.08 -2.81 -20.94
CA LEU A 112 -25.42 -1.42 -21.21
C LEU A 112 -25.74 -0.64 -19.94
N GLN A 113 -26.44 -1.24 -18.97
CA GLN A 113 -26.69 -0.60 -17.67
C GLN A 113 -25.40 -0.41 -16.86
N VAL A 114 -24.54 -1.44 -16.79
CA VAL A 114 -23.22 -1.31 -16.16
C VAL A 114 -22.38 -0.23 -16.83
N ARG A 115 -22.38 -0.17 -18.17
CA ARG A 115 -21.70 0.88 -18.92
C ARG A 115 -22.24 2.26 -18.58
N ALA A 116 -23.56 2.40 -18.43
CA ALA A 116 -24.19 3.66 -18.05
C ALA A 116 -23.68 4.16 -16.69
N GLU A 117 -23.64 3.32 -15.66
CA GLU A 117 -23.09 3.72 -14.35
C GLU A 117 -21.61 4.12 -14.42
N ILE A 118 -20.81 3.47 -15.26
CA ILE A 118 -19.40 3.82 -15.47
C ILE A 118 -19.25 5.15 -16.21
N GLU A 119 -20.04 5.37 -17.26
CA GLU A 119 -20.03 6.65 -17.98
C GLU A 119 -20.39 7.80 -17.04
N LYS A 120 -21.40 7.63 -16.17
CA LYS A 120 -21.74 8.62 -15.15
C LYS A 120 -20.58 8.87 -14.18
N LEU A 121 -20.00 7.81 -13.62
CA LEU A 121 -18.85 7.91 -12.70
C LEU A 121 -17.70 8.75 -13.30
N TYR A 122 -17.33 8.47 -14.55
CA TYR A 122 -16.22 9.17 -15.20
C TYR A 122 -16.57 10.60 -15.62
N ASN A 123 -17.83 10.88 -15.95
CA ASN A 123 -18.29 12.26 -16.18
C ASN A 123 -18.24 13.10 -14.90
N ASP A 124 -18.76 12.56 -13.79
CA ASP A 124 -18.79 13.25 -12.49
C ASP A 124 -17.36 13.49 -11.97
N ASN A 125 -16.51 12.46 -11.99
CA ASN A 125 -15.11 12.57 -11.60
C ASN A 125 -14.31 13.46 -12.56
N GLY A 126 -14.52 13.36 -13.87
CA GLY A 126 -13.78 14.15 -14.87
C GLY A 126 -14.03 15.65 -14.73
N ASN A 127 -15.30 16.06 -14.56
CA ASN A 127 -15.66 17.45 -14.33
C ASN A 127 -15.19 17.94 -12.96
N GLY A 128 -15.37 17.13 -11.92
CA GLY A 128 -14.88 17.42 -10.57
C GLY A 128 -13.38 17.64 -10.55
N PHE A 129 -12.63 16.77 -11.22
CA PHE A 129 -11.18 16.84 -11.28
C PHE A 129 -10.68 18.03 -12.10
N LYS A 130 -11.33 18.35 -13.24
CA LYS A 130 -11.01 19.56 -14.01
C LYS A 130 -11.14 20.82 -13.15
N ASN A 131 -12.25 20.95 -12.41
CA ASN A 131 -12.48 22.09 -11.53
C ASN A 131 -11.47 22.13 -10.38
N TYR A 132 -11.16 20.97 -9.78
CA TYR A 132 -10.13 20.84 -8.76
C TYR A 132 -8.76 21.29 -9.26
N LEU A 133 -8.33 20.86 -10.45
CA LEU A 133 -7.05 21.25 -11.04
C LEU A 133 -6.99 22.74 -11.36
N GLY A 134 -8.10 23.32 -11.83
CA GLY A 134 -8.21 24.77 -12.04
C GLY A 134 -8.05 25.54 -10.73
N ASN A 135 -8.78 25.15 -9.69
CA ASN A 135 -8.67 25.75 -8.36
C ASN A 135 -7.27 25.60 -7.78
N LEU A 136 -6.68 24.40 -7.89
CA LEU A 136 -5.31 24.13 -7.43
C LEU A 136 -4.29 25.03 -8.12
N TYR A 137 -4.41 25.21 -9.44
CA TYR A 137 -3.51 26.07 -10.19
C TYR A 137 -3.61 27.53 -9.73
N GLU A 138 -4.83 28.06 -9.63
CA GLU A 138 -5.07 29.45 -9.19
C GLU A 138 -4.55 29.68 -7.77
N ASP A 139 -4.90 28.77 -6.87
CA ASP A 139 -4.53 28.82 -5.47
C ASP A 139 -3.01 28.69 -5.29
N GLN A 140 -2.35 27.73 -5.95
CA GLN A 140 -0.91 27.57 -5.88
C GLN A 140 -0.19 28.80 -6.44
N TYR A 141 -0.65 29.36 -7.55
CA TYR A 141 -0.07 30.58 -8.12
C TYR A 141 -0.15 31.75 -7.13
N ASN A 142 -1.33 32.01 -6.54
CA ASN A 142 -1.54 33.10 -5.60
C ASN A 142 -0.70 32.93 -4.32
N HIS A 143 -0.70 31.73 -3.74
CA HIS A 143 0.08 31.44 -2.53
C HIS A 143 1.58 31.55 -2.78
N THR A 144 2.08 30.93 -3.86
CA THR A 144 3.51 31.01 -4.21
C THR A 144 3.92 32.46 -4.44
N PHE A 145 3.10 33.23 -5.17
CA PHE A 145 3.39 34.64 -5.45
C PHE A 145 3.43 35.45 -4.16
N PHE A 146 2.45 35.26 -3.28
CA PHE A 146 2.39 35.94 -1.99
C PHE A 146 3.60 35.62 -1.11
N GLU A 147 3.96 34.34 -0.96
CA GLU A 147 5.10 33.93 -0.14
C GLU A 147 6.42 34.49 -0.68
N ILE A 148 6.59 34.50 -2.02
CA ILE A 148 7.77 35.10 -2.64
C ILE A 148 7.80 36.62 -2.45
N ALA A 149 6.73 37.32 -2.82
CA ALA A 149 6.66 38.77 -2.71
C ALA A 149 6.88 39.25 -1.25
N LYS A 150 6.33 38.51 -0.28
CA LYS A 150 6.55 38.76 1.15
C LYS A 150 8.01 38.58 1.55
N GLY A 151 8.65 37.48 1.14
CA GLY A 151 10.05 37.20 1.51
C GLY A 151 11.07 38.10 0.82
N THR A 152 10.77 38.63 -0.37
CA THR A 152 11.66 39.54 -1.11
C THR A 152 11.35 41.03 -0.88
N SER A 153 10.38 41.34 0.00
CA SER A 153 9.86 42.71 0.22
C SER A 153 9.38 43.41 -1.06
N MET A 154 8.98 42.64 -2.09
CA MET A 154 8.40 43.18 -3.32
C MET A 154 6.94 43.59 -3.09
N GLY A 155 6.53 44.70 -3.68
CA GLY A 155 5.13 45.16 -3.63
C GLY A 155 4.19 44.15 -4.29
N ILE A 156 3.29 43.54 -3.50
CA ILE A 156 2.34 42.49 -3.93
C ILE A 156 1.40 42.97 -5.07
N GLY A 157 1.22 44.28 -5.23
CA GLY A 157 0.20 44.86 -6.12
C GLY A 157 0.61 45.12 -7.58
N SER A 158 1.91 45.24 -7.93
CA SER A 158 2.31 45.75 -9.26
C SER A 158 2.57 44.68 -10.32
N ASN A 159 2.94 43.45 -9.93
CA ASN A 159 3.38 42.40 -10.86
C ASN A 159 2.52 41.13 -10.83
N MET A 160 1.49 41.05 -9.97
CA MET A 160 0.65 39.86 -9.89
C MET A 160 -0.31 39.82 -11.08
N TYR A 161 -0.14 38.82 -11.94
CA TYR A 161 -1.07 38.55 -13.02
C TYR A 161 -2.44 38.14 -12.47
N LYS A 162 -3.50 38.80 -12.95
CA LYS A 162 -4.89 38.42 -12.64
C LYS A 162 -5.30 37.22 -13.48
N LEU A 163 -5.25 36.03 -12.89
CA LEU A 163 -5.72 34.80 -13.54
C LEU A 163 -7.20 34.94 -13.94
N ASN A 164 -7.50 34.55 -15.18
CA ASN A 164 -8.87 34.44 -15.65
C ASN A 164 -9.17 32.99 -16.02
N GLY A 165 -10.45 32.60 -15.93
CA GLY A 165 -10.86 31.22 -16.14
C GLY A 165 -10.53 30.68 -17.53
N LYS A 166 -10.38 31.51 -18.58
CA LYS A 166 -9.96 31.04 -19.91
C LYS A 166 -8.51 30.59 -19.91
N LEU A 167 -7.61 31.39 -19.33
CA LEU A 167 -6.19 31.04 -19.21
C LEU A 167 -6.00 29.76 -18.39
N VAL A 168 -6.67 29.68 -17.24
CA VAL A 168 -6.61 28.49 -16.38
C VAL A 168 -7.11 27.26 -17.13
N ASN A 169 -8.24 27.37 -17.86
CA ASN A 169 -8.74 26.28 -18.70
C ASN A 169 -7.75 25.85 -19.81
N THR A 170 -7.03 26.79 -20.42
CA THR A 170 -5.99 26.49 -21.40
C THR A 170 -4.83 25.73 -20.74
N VAL A 171 -4.33 26.22 -19.61
CA VAL A 171 -3.21 25.59 -18.90
C VAL A 171 -3.55 24.18 -18.42
N ILE A 172 -4.76 23.97 -17.88
CA ILE A 172 -5.21 22.64 -17.45
C ILE A 172 -5.43 21.69 -18.62
N SER A 173 -5.78 22.19 -19.80
CA SER A 173 -5.98 21.35 -21.00
C SER A 173 -4.69 21.04 -21.75
N ASN A 174 -3.61 21.78 -21.50
CA ASN A 174 -2.31 21.54 -22.13
C ASN A 174 -1.61 20.33 -21.50
N PRO A 175 -1.14 19.36 -22.31
CA PRO A 175 -0.31 18.25 -21.83
C PRO A 175 0.95 18.74 -21.12
N TRP A 176 1.43 17.97 -20.16
CA TRP A 176 2.72 18.24 -19.48
C TRP A 176 3.68 17.06 -19.56
N ALA A 177 3.16 15.83 -19.70
CA ALA A 177 3.96 14.63 -19.77
C ALA A 177 4.44 14.39 -21.22
N SER A 178 5.55 13.65 -21.34
CA SER A 178 6.17 13.31 -22.63
C SER A 178 5.28 12.47 -23.57
N ASP A 179 4.25 11.82 -23.05
CA ASP A 179 3.28 11.05 -23.84
C ASP A 179 2.24 11.93 -24.56
N GLY A 180 2.32 13.26 -24.40
CA GLY A 180 1.43 14.22 -25.05
C GLY A 180 -0.01 14.19 -24.54
N LYS A 181 -0.28 13.46 -23.45
CA LYS A 181 -1.62 13.34 -22.88
C LYS A 181 -1.82 14.31 -21.72
N HIS A 182 -2.98 14.97 -21.71
CA HIS A 182 -3.47 15.72 -20.55
C HIS A 182 -4.36 14.82 -19.67
N PHE A 183 -4.69 15.29 -18.46
CA PHE A 183 -5.41 14.50 -17.45
C PHE A 183 -6.73 13.89 -17.96
N SER A 184 -7.51 14.62 -18.76
CA SER A 184 -8.81 14.15 -19.23
C SER A 184 -8.68 13.03 -20.25
N GLY A 185 -7.68 13.06 -21.14
CA GLY A 185 -7.35 11.93 -22.01
C GLY A 185 -7.02 10.65 -21.21
N ARG A 186 -6.29 10.79 -20.10
CA ARG A 186 -5.97 9.64 -19.21
C ARG A 186 -7.22 9.05 -18.55
N ILE A 187 -8.16 9.91 -18.13
CA ILE A 187 -9.44 9.50 -17.54
C ILE A 187 -10.26 8.70 -18.55
N TRP A 188 -10.39 9.19 -19.78
CA TRP A 188 -11.14 8.50 -20.82
C TRP A 188 -10.52 7.17 -21.23
N GLU A 189 -9.20 7.09 -21.33
CA GLU A 189 -8.51 5.82 -21.62
C GLU A 189 -8.69 4.79 -20.49
N ASP A 190 -8.64 5.22 -19.22
CA ASP A 190 -8.88 4.34 -18.08
C ASP A 190 -10.33 3.81 -18.08
N LYS A 191 -11.30 4.66 -18.43
CA LYS A 191 -12.71 4.27 -18.61
C LYS A 191 -12.86 3.13 -19.61
N GLU A 192 -12.31 3.29 -20.81
CA GLU A 192 -12.43 2.29 -21.87
C GLU A 192 -11.75 0.96 -21.47
N LYS A 193 -10.62 1.02 -20.76
CA LYS A 193 -9.96 -0.18 -20.21
C LYS A 193 -10.84 -0.89 -19.17
N LEU A 194 -11.45 -0.14 -18.26
CA LEU A 194 -12.35 -0.68 -17.24
C LEU A 194 -13.59 -1.32 -17.88
N LEU A 195 -14.24 -0.64 -18.82
CA LEU A 195 -15.41 -1.13 -19.55
C LEU A 195 -15.11 -2.45 -20.26
N ASN A 196 -14.02 -2.52 -21.01
CA ASN A 196 -13.62 -3.73 -21.71
C ASN A 196 -13.33 -4.89 -20.76
N ALA A 197 -12.68 -4.61 -19.63
CA ALA A 197 -12.42 -5.61 -18.60
C ALA A 197 -13.74 -6.14 -18.00
N LEU A 198 -14.67 -5.26 -17.64
CA LEU A 198 -15.95 -5.66 -17.06
C LEU A 198 -16.82 -6.45 -18.04
N HIS A 199 -16.92 -6.00 -19.29
CA HIS A 199 -17.62 -6.75 -20.35
C HIS A 199 -17.07 -8.15 -20.53
N THR A 200 -15.74 -8.30 -20.45
CA THR A 200 -15.06 -9.59 -20.54
C THR A 200 -15.40 -10.47 -19.34
N GLU A 201 -15.28 -9.95 -18.11
CA GLU A 201 -15.60 -10.70 -16.89
C GLU A 201 -17.06 -11.18 -16.89
N MET A 202 -18.00 -10.30 -17.26
CA MET A 202 -19.43 -10.62 -17.35
C MET A 202 -19.68 -11.74 -18.36
N THR A 203 -19.19 -11.61 -19.61
CA THR A 203 -19.38 -12.68 -20.61
C THR A 203 -18.77 -14.00 -20.18
N GLN A 204 -17.57 -13.96 -19.61
CA GLN A 204 -16.87 -15.16 -19.19
C GLN A 204 -17.54 -15.83 -17.98
N ALA A 205 -18.21 -15.07 -17.12
CA ALA A 205 -19.00 -15.62 -16.02
C ALA A 205 -20.15 -16.50 -16.54
N PHE A 206 -20.91 -16.04 -17.54
CA PHE A 206 -21.99 -16.86 -18.12
C PHE A 206 -21.49 -18.04 -18.95
N ILE A 207 -20.30 -17.94 -19.56
CA ILE A 207 -19.67 -19.07 -20.26
C ILE A 207 -19.33 -20.20 -19.27
N ARG A 208 -18.80 -19.84 -18.10
CA ARG A 208 -18.40 -20.80 -17.06
C ARG A 208 -19.56 -21.28 -16.18
N GLY A 209 -20.67 -20.56 -16.16
CA GLY A 209 -21.73 -20.76 -15.18
C GLY A 209 -21.34 -20.29 -13.78
N ASP A 210 -20.58 -19.20 -13.68
CA ASP A 210 -20.21 -18.60 -12.40
C ASP A 210 -21.47 -18.18 -11.62
N LYS A 211 -21.45 -18.36 -10.29
CA LYS A 211 -22.51 -17.88 -9.39
C LYS A 211 -22.51 -16.35 -9.28
N LEU A 212 -23.64 -15.76 -8.86
CA LEU A 212 -23.80 -14.31 -8.67
C LEU A 212 -22.67 -13.70 -7.84
N ASP A 213 -22.38 -14.29 -6.67
CA ASP A 213 -21.33 -13.78 -5.77
C ASP A 213 -19.95 -13.76 -6.44
N THR A 214 -19.62 -14.78 -7.24
CA THR A 214 -18.36 -14.85 -7.99
C THR A 214 -18.29 -13.76 -9.06
N LEU A 215 -19.41 -13.47 -9.76
CA LEU A 215 -19.47 -12.39 -10.73
C LEU A 215 -19.30 -11.03 -10.05
N ILE A 216 -20.05 -10.78 -8.96
CA ILE A 216 -19.95 -9.55 -8.17
C ILE A 216 -18.53 -9.36 -7.65
N GLU A 217 -17.91 -10.39 -7.07
CA GLU A 217 -16.53 -10.31 -6.57
C GLU A 217 -15.54 -9.86 -7.65
N LYS A 218 -15.65 -10.44 -8.86
CA LYS A 218 -14.79 -10.07 -10.01
C LYS A 218 -15.01 -8.64 -10.45
N VAL A 219 -16.26 -8.19 -10.56
CA VAL A 219 -16.63 -6.83 -10.93
C VAL A 219 -16.12 -5.83 -9.89
N VAL A 220 -16.38 -6.07 -8.60
CA VAL A 220 -15.89 -5.26 -7.48
C VAL A 220 -14.36 -5.17 -7.49
N LYS A 221 -13.66 -6.28 -7.75
CA LYS A 221 -12.19 -6.28 -7.85
C LYS A 221 -11.68 -5.40 -8.98
N ARG A 222 -12.32 -5.42 -10.15
CA ARG A 222 -11.96 -4.55 -11.28
C ARG A 222 -12.22 -3.07 -10.96
N MET A 223 -13.39 -2.76 -10.38
CA MET A 223 -13.74 -1.42 -9.93
C MET A 223 -12.76 -0.89 -8.88
N ASN A 224 -12.38 -1.70 -7.88
CA ASN A 224 -11.40 -1.32 -6.86
C ASN A 224 -9.99 -1.08 -7.41
N THR A 225 -9.61 -1.79 -8.47
CA THR A 225 -8.35 -1.55 -9.17
C THR A 225 -8.36 -0.17 -9.84
N SER A 226 -9.44 0.17 -10.54
CA SER A 226 -9.61 1.50 -11.17
C SER A 226 -9.72 2.62 -10.12
N ARG A 227 -10.46 2.41 -9.02
CA ARG A 227 -10.51 3.30 -7.85
C ARG A 227 -9.13 3.59 -7.26
N SER A 228 -8.21 2.62 -7.28
CA SER A 228 -6.83 2.81 -6.83
C SER A 228 -5.98 3.59 -7.85
N ASN A 229 -6.22 3.37 -9.14
CA ASN A 229 -5.55 4.13 -10.21
C ASN A 229 -5.93 5.61 -10.17
N VAL A 230 -7.18 5.94 -9.85
CA VAL A 230 -7.63 7.34 -9.74
C VAL A 230 -6.83 8.11 -8.68
N ALA A 231 -6.50 7.46 -7.56
CA ALA A 231 -5.71 8.10 -6.51
C ALA A 231 -4.31 8.49 -7.00
N ARG A 232 -3.65 7.60 -7.77
CA ARG A 232 -2.35 7.87 -8.38
C ARG A 232 -2.43 9.01 -9.40
N LEU A 233 -3.49 9.03 -10.20
CA LEU A 233 -3.72 10.08 -11.19
C LEU A 233 -3.88 11.45 -10.50
N VAL A 234 -4.77 11.54 -9.50
CA VAL A 234 -5.00 12.79 -8.76
C VAL A 234 -3.71 13.32 -8.13
N TYR A 235 -2.93 12.48 -7.45
CA TYR A 235 -1.65 12.92 -6.88
C TYR A 235 -0.67 13.44 -7.94
N THR A 236 -0.48 12.66 -9.01
CA THR A 236 0.54 12.97 -10.02
C THR A 236 0.19 14.24 -10.79
N GLU A 237 -1.06 14.38 -11.22
CA GLU A 237 -1.52 15.59 -11.89
C GLU A 237 -1.49 16.79 -10.91
N SER A 238 -1.88 16.62 -9.64
CA SER A 238 -1.80 17.73 -8.67
C SER A 238 -0.38 18.29 -8.56
N ALA A 239 0.62 17.42 -8.44
CA ALA A 239 2.02 17.83 -8.40
C ALA A 239 2.44 18.55 -9.70
N ALA A 240 2.01 18.05 -10.87
CA ALA A 240 2.32 18.67 -12.16
C ALA A 240 1.69 20.06 -12.32
N TYR A 241 0.41 20.22 -11.95
CA TYR A 241 -0.27 21.50 -12.04
C TYR A 241 0.21 22.49 -10.98
N ALA A 242 0.64 22.03 -9.80
CA ALA A 242 1.32 22.87 -8.83
C ALA A 242 2.66 23.39 -9.39
N SER A 243 3.45 22.53 -10.05
CA SER A 243 4.67 22.97 -10.74
C SER A 243 4.40 23.92 -11.90
N LYS A 244 3.33 23.71 -12.69
CA LYS A 244 2.92 24.67 -13.72
C LYS A 244 2.58 26.05 -13.14
N ALA A 245 1.90 26.07 -12.00
CA ALA A 245 1.60 27.32 -11.31
C ALA A 245 2.90 28.02 -10.84
N ARG A 246 3.86 27.26 -10.30
CA ARG A 246 5.18 27.79 -9.92
C ARG A 246 5.97 28.35 -11.10
N ILE A 247 5.94 27.72 -12.28
CA ILE A 247 6.55 28.26 -13.50
C ILE A 247 6.04 29.68 -13.75
N LYS A 248 4.71 29.87 -13.71
CA LYS A 248 4.10 31.17 -13.95
C LYS A 248 4.51 32.19 -12.88
N THR A 249 4.52 31.78 -11.61
CA THR A 249 4.96 32.66 -10.52
C THR A 249 6.44 33.04 -10.63
N TYR A 250 7.31 32.10 -10.96
CA TYR A 250 8.75 32.34 -11.11
C TYR A 250 9.02 33.27 -12.29
N GLU A 251 8.30 33.12 -13.39
CA GLU A 251 8.32 34.04 -14.52
C GLU A 251 7.87 35.46 -14.10
N ASP A 252 6.72 35.59 -13.43
CA ASP A 252 6.18 36.91 -13.03
C ASP A 252 7.04 37.64 -11.98
N LEU A 253 7.86 36.90 -11.23
CA LEU A 253 8.76 37.43 -10.21
C LEU A 253 10.23 37.45 -10.65
N ASN A 254 10.53 37.15 -11.92
CA ASN A 254 11.88 37.10 -12.48
C ASN A 254 12.86 36.25 -11.64
N ILE A 255 12.41 35.09 -11.19
CA ILE A 255 13.26 34.13 -10.49
C ILE A 255 14.21 33.48 -11.49
N GLU A 256 15.52 33.68 -11.30
CA GLU A 256 16.54 33.18 -12.23
C GLU A 256 16.97 31.74 -11.93
N ARG A 257 16.93 31.33 -10.66
CA ARG A 257 17.36 30.00 -10.21
C ARG A 257 16.40 29.43 -9.16
N TYR A 258 16.31 28.11 -9.12
CA TYR A 258 15.50 27.39 -8.15
C TYR A 258 16.24 26.15 -7.63
N GLU A 259 15.91 25.75 -6.41
CA GLU A 259 16.41 24.52 -5.78
C GLU A 259 15.31 23.47 -5.76
N ILE A 260 15.68 22.20 -5.98
CA ILE A 260 14.80 21.06 -5.73
C ILE A 260 14.74 20.74 -4.23
N VAL A 261 13.53 20.75 -3.68
CA VAL A 261 13.25 20.53 -2.27
C VAL A 261 12.40 19.26 -2.14
N ALA A 262 13.05 18.12 -1.90
CA ALA A 262 12.37 16.84 -1.67
C ALA A 262 11.75 16.76 -0.26
N THR A 263 10.64 16.06 -0.11
CA THR A 263 10.15 15.75 1.25
C THR A 263 11.19 14.89 1.99
N LEU A 264 11.53 15.24 3.22
CA LEU A 264 12.42 14.45 4.07
C LEU A 264 11.61 13.37 4.82
N ASP A 265 11.29 12.27 4.15
CA ASP A 265 10.59 11.12 4.77
C ASP A 265 10.99 9.76 4.14
N SER A 266 10.50 8.66 4.73
CA SER A 266 10.81 7.28 4.29
C SER A 266 10.21 6.89 2.93
N ARG A 267 9.32 7.71 2.38
CA ARG A 267 8.57 7.46 1.14
C ARG A 267 9.12 8.26 -0.05
N THR A 268 10.13 9.10 0.15
CA THR A 268 10.80 9.85 -0.92
C THR A 268 11.58 8.90 -1.83
N SER A 269 11.35 8.97 -3.14
CA SER A 269 11.97 8.06 -4.11
C SER A 269 13.47 8.31 -4.25
N GLU A 270 14.23 7.29 -4.66
CA GLU A 270 15.67 7.43 -4.91
C GLU A 270 15.99 8.56 -5.90
N THR A 271 15.16 8.74 -6.95
CA THR A 271 15.27 9.86 -7.89
C THR A 271 15.18 11.20 -7.17
N CYS A 272 14.16 11.40 -6.33
CA CYS A 272 14.00 12.64 -5.58
C CYS A 272 15.09 12.84 -4.54
N GLN A 273 15.57 11.77 -3.89
CA GLN A 273 16.70 11.82 -2.95
C GLN A 273 17.98 12.30 -3.63
N GLY A 274 18.23 11.86 -4.87
CA GLY A 274 19.40 12.24 -5.65
C GLY A 274 19.32 13.63 -6.29
N LEU A 275 18.13 14.23 -6.31
CA LEU A 275 17.88 15.56 -6.85
C LEU A 275 17.75 16.64 -5.75
N ASP A 276 17.46 16.25 -4.50
CA ASP A 276 17.33 17.18 -3.37
C ASP A 276 18.59 18.03 -3.17
N GLY A 277 18.40 19.35 -3.07
CA GLY A 277 19.50 20.30 -2.91
C GLY A 277 20.15 20.78 -4.21
N LYS A 278 19.76 20.24 -5.38
CA LYS A 278 20.30 20.69 -6.65
C LYS A 278 19.65 21.98 -7.10
N VAL A 279 20.48 22.92 -7.55
CA VAL A 279 20.07 24.22 -8.10
C VAL A 279 20.09 24.16 -9.61
N PHE A 280 19.06 24.71 -10.25
CA PHE A 280 18.92 24.80 -11.70
C PHE A 280 18.58 26.25 -12.10
N GLU A 281 18.92 26.61 -13.33
CA GLU A 281 18.45 27.85 -13.93
C GLU A 281 16.98 27.73 -14.33
N PHE A 282 16.19 28.80 -14.15
CA PHE A 282 14.77 28.82 -14.49
C PHE A 282 14.51 28.55 -15.98
N LYS A 283 15.43 28.96 -16.87
CA LYS A 283 15.34 28.66 -18.31
C LYS A 283 15.30 27.16 -18.61
N ASP A 284 15.84 26.34 -17.71
CA ASP A 284 15.89 24.89 -17.82
C ASP A 284 14.72 24.22 -17.06
N TYR A 285 13.72 24.97 -16.59
CA TYR A 285 12.57 24.43 -15.84
C TYR A 285 11.68 23.57 -16.73
N GLU A 286 11.80 22.25 -16.59
CA GLU A 286 11.07 21.25 -17.36
C GLU A 286 10.48 20.20 -16.40
N ILE A 287 9.14 20.14 -16.38
CA ILE A 287 8.39 19.20 -15.55
C ILE A 287 8.70 17.76 -15.98
N GLY A 288 9.13 16.93 -15.04
CA GLY A 288 9.51 15.54 -15.26
C GLY A 288 11.02 15.33 -15.43
N THR A 289 11.78 16.38 -15.76
CA THR A 289 13.23 16.31 -15.98
C THR A 289 14.01 17.07 -14.90
N THR A 290 13.79 18.38 -14.80
CA THR A 290 14.49 19.30 -13.88
C THR A 290 13.56 19.85 -12.80
N ALA A 291 12.25 19.71 -12.99
CA ALA A 291 11.22 20.06 -12.02
C ALA A 291 10.24 18.90 -11.75
N PRO A 292 9.65 18.81 -10.54
CA PRO A 292 8.69 17.77 -10.20
C PRO A 292 7.36 17.93 -10.97
N PRO A 293 6.56 16.86 -11.10
CA PRO A 293 6.79 15.51 -10.60
C PRO A 293 7.76 14.70 -11.46
N PHE A 294 8.81 14.15 -10.85
CA PHE A 294 9.78 13.27 -11.51
C PHE A 294 9.26 11.83 -11.71
N HIS A 295 8.21 11.47 -10.99
CA HIS A 295 7.61 10.14 -11.00
C HIS A 295 6.17 10.21 -10.51
N VAL A 296 5.43 9.10 -10.66
CA VAL A 296 4.08 8.97 -10.09
C VAL A 296 4.12 9.12 -8.57
N ASN A 297 3.15 9.82 -7.98
CA ASN A 297 3.12 10.14 -6.54
C ASN A 297 4.34 10.95 -6.03
N CYS A 298 4.95 11.77 -6.87
CA CYS A 298 6.01 12.70 -6.44
C CYS A 298 5.47 13.70 -5.41
N ARG A 299 6.26 13.93 -4.35
CA ARG A 299 5.99 14.88 -3.25
C ARG A 299 7.17 15.83 -3.03
N THR A 300 7.89 16.07 -4.12
CA THR A 300 9.01 17.00 -4.19
C THR A 300 8.50 18.28 -4.79
N THR A 301 9.02 19.40 -4.29
CA THR A 301 8.69 20.75 -4.75
C THR A 301 9.96 21.47 -5.20
N THR A 302 9.80 22.69 -5.70
CA THR A 302 10.91 23.62 -5.99
C THR A 302 10.75 24.86 -5.14
N ALA A 303 11.85 25.47 -4.74
CA ALA A 303 11.88 26.76 -4.05
C ALA A 303 12.79 27.73 -4.81
N PRO A 304 12.51 29.06 -4.80
CA PRO A 304 13.42 30.04 -5.38
C PRO A 304 14.77 30.01 -4.66
N TYR A 305 15.86 30.21 -5.40
CA TYR A 305 17.22 30.18 -4.86
C TYR A 305 17.89 31.55 -4.99
N PHE A 306 18.40 32.06 -3.86
CA PHE A 306 19.16 33.32 -3.76
C PHE A 306 20.51 33.02 -3.06
N GLU A 307 21.61 33.63 -3.54
CA GLU A 307 23.00 33.28 -3.13
C GLU A 307 23.35 33.70 -1.69
N ASP A 308 22.74 34.77 -1.18
CA ASP A 308 23.05 35.33 0.14
C ASP A 308 21.90 35.03 1.12
N GLU A 309 22.08 34.10 2.07
CA GLU A 309 21.36 33.96 3.35
C GLU A 309 21.64 32.55 3.94
N GLU A 310 22.18 32.45 5.16
CA GLU A 310 22.40 31.18 5.88
C GLU A 310 22.11 31.39 7.38
N GLU A 311 21.03 30.78 7.94
CA GLU A 311 20.95 30.16 9.28
C GLU A 311 19.51 29.82 9.73
N GLY A 312 19.18 28.52 9.87
CA GLY A 312 17.86 28.05 10.32
C GLY A 312 17.51 26.58 9.99
N GLU A 313 16.22 26.26 9.99
CA GLU A 313 15.69 24.89 9.96
C GLU A 313 14.84 24.58 8.71
N ARG A 314 14.60 23.29 8.45
CA ARG A 314 13.81 22.69 7.38
C ARG A 314 12.89 21.61 7.94
N ALA A 315 11.64 21.54 7.51
CA ALA A 315 10.67 20.52 7.89
C ALA A 315 11.01 19.11 7.34
N ALA A 316 10.90 18.10 8.21
CA ALA A 316 11.00 16.67 7.95
C ALA A 316 9.80 15.92 8.54
N LYS A 317 9.54 14.69 8.10
CA LYS A 317 8.42 13.87 8.61
C LYS A 317 8.93 12.58 9.26
N ASP A 318 8.34 12.24 10.39
CA ASP A 318 8.61 10.97 11.08
C ASP A 318 7.87 9.78 10.45
N LYS A 319 8.00 8.61 11.08
CA LYS A 319 7.36 7.36 10.63
C LYS A 319 5.84 7.42 10.61
N ASP A 320 5.25 8.22 11.49
CA ASP A 320 3.80 8.40 11.61
C ASP A 320 3.29 9.56 10.71
N GLY A 321 4.21 10.24 10.03
CA GLY A 321 3.92 11.35 9.12
C GLY A 321 3.81 12.72 9.80
N LYS A 322 4.18 12.82 11.09
CA LYS A 322 4.21 14.07 11.85
C LYS A 322 5.45 14.88 11.50
N THR A 323 5.28 16.20 11.40
CA THR A 323 6.36 17.14 11.03
C THR A 323 7.28 17.43 12.23
N TYR A 324 8.60 17.47 11.98
CA TYR A 324 9.66 17.97 12.87
C TYR A 324 10.69 18.77 12.07
N TYR A 325 11.63 19.47 12.71
CA TYR A 325 12.56 20.39 12.03
C TYR A 325 14.02 19.94 12.14
N VAL A 326 14.82 20.20 11.11
CA VAL A 326 16.26 19.87 11.00
C VAL A 326 17.04 21.04 10.36
N PRO A 327 18.36 21.19 10.53
CA PRO A 327 19.14 22.23 9.84
C PRO A 327 18.85 22.36 8.33
N THR A 328 18.84 23.59 7.78
CA THR A 328 18.46 23.89 6.38
C THR A 328 19.34 23.32 5.28
N ASP A 329 20.64 23.23 5.56
CA ASP A 329 21.68 22.76 4.65
C ASP A 329 21.63 21.22 4.52
N MET A 330 20.70 20.62 5.26
CA MET A 330 20.46 19.21 5.30
C MET A 330 19.71 18.77 4.05
N THR A 331 20.49 18.21 3.14
CA THR A 331 19.97 17.42 2.04
C THR A 331 19.37 16.12 2.55
N TYR A 332 18.50 15.50 1.76
CA TYR A 332 17.93 14.20 2.07
C TYR A 332 19.01 13.17 2.37
N LYS A 333 20.16 13.18 1.67
CA LYS A 333 21.26 12.25 1.94
C LYS A 333 21.84 12.44 3.34
N LYS A 334 22.06 13.69 3.77
CA LYS A 334 22.53 14.02 5.13
C LYS A 334 21.46 13.67 6.17
N TRP A 335 20.20 14.07 5.93
CA TRP A 335 19.06 13.76 6.78
C TRP A 335 18.85 12.26 6.95
N LYS A 336 18.90 11.51 5.86
CA LYS A 336 18.74 10.05 5.85
C LYS A 336 19.81 9.39 6.69
N SER A 337 21.05 9.87 6.58
CA SER A 337 22.20 9.35 7.33
C SER A 337 22.15 9.70 8.83
N LYS A 338 21.49 10.81 9.20
CA LYS A 338 21.45 11.31 10.58
C LYS A 338 20.16 10.94 11.34
N TYR A 339 19.01 10.93 10.66
CA TYR A 339 17.67 10.82 11.25
C TYR A 339 16.83 9.70 10.66
N ALA A 340 16.92 9.43 9.34
CA ALA A 340 16.16 8.31 8.75
C ALA A 340 16.81 6.94 8.99
N ILE A 341 17.96 6.89 9.68
CA ILE A 341 18.48 5.66 10.28
C ILE A 341 17.66 5.34 11.55
N GLU A 342 16.37 5.10 11.34
CA GLU A 342 15.65 4.04 12.03
C GLU A 342 14.87 3.19 11.01
N ASN A 343 15.48 2.96 9.85
CA ASN A 343 15.30 1.72 9.12
C ASN A 343 16.67 1.11 8.95
N SER A 344 16.99 0.20 9.86
CA SER A 344 17.94 -0.90 9.72
C SER A 344 18.74 -0.84 8.42
N GLU A 345 19.98 -0.34 8.50
CA GLU A 345 20.98 -1.24 7.96
C GLU A 345 20.68 -2.58 8.62
N ASN A 346 20.52 -3.60 7.78
CA ASN A 346 20.64 -5.00 8.12
C ASN A 346 22.08 -5.26 8.64
N LYS A 347 22.58 -4.41 9.55
CA LYS A 347 23.91 -4.43 10.10
C LYS A 347 23.93 -5.63 11.00
N THR A 348 24.63 -6.63 10.51
CA THR A 348 24.86 -7.85 11.23
C THR A 348 25.80 -7.49 12.38
N ILE A 349 25.27 -7.46 13.59
CA ILE A 349 26.07 -7.19 14.78
C ILE A 349 26.75 -8.50 15.15
N LYS A 350 28.09 -8.49 15.15
CA LYS A 350 28.90 -9.63 15.60
C LYS A 350 28.98 -9.59 17.11
N VAL A 351 28.74 -10.73 17.73
CA VAL A 351 28.96 -10.99 19.16
C VAL A 351 29.93 -12.17 19.28
N PRO A 352 30.57 -12.40 20.44
CA PRO A 352 31.25 -13.66 20.67
C PRO A 352 30.31 -14.84 20.33
N GLU A 353 30.82 -15.82 19.59
CA GLU A 353 30.09 -17.06 19.21
C GLU A 353 28.85 -16.85 18.32
N GLY A 354 28.70 -15.68 17.68
CA GLY A 354 27.71 -15.55 16.61
C GLY A 354 27.41 -14.13 16.14
N ARG A 355 26.20 -13.94 15.63
CA ARG A 355 25.74 -12.67 15.10
C ARG A 355 24.22 -12.56 15.10
N TYR A 356 23.71 -11.35 15.17
CA TYR A 356 22.28 -11.10 15.04
C TYR A 356 21.98 -9.91 14.13
N ARG A 357 20.73 -9.85 13.68
CA ARG A 357 20.25 -8.82 12.76
C ARG A 357 18.76 -8.55 12.97
N LEU A 358 18.40 -7.28 13.08
CA LEU A 358 17.01 -6.82 13.05
C LEU A 358 16.48 -6.87 11.62
N LEU A 359 15.35 -7.53 11.40
CA LEU A 359 14.68 -7.64 10.09
C LEU A 359 13.53 -6.66 9.90
N GLY A 360 13.04 -6.04 10.97
CA GLY A 360 11.89 -5.13 10.95
C GLY A 360 10.91 -5.42 12.09
N ASN A 361 9.64 -5.06 11.90
CA ASN A 361 8.58 -5.29 12.89
C ASN A 361 7.43 -6.11 12.27
N ILE A 362 6.87 -7.06 13.01
CA ILE A 362 5.79 -7.95 12.56
C ILE A 362 4.55 -7.20 12.09
N LYS A 363 4.25 -6.03 12.67
CA LYS A 363 3.14 -5.15 12.25
C LYS A 363 3.26 -4.67 10.80
N ASN A 364 4.47 -4.66 10.25
CA ASN A 364 4.77 -4.27 8.87
C ASN A 364 4.87 -5.47 7.92
N THR A 365 4.50 -6.66 8.38
CA THR A 365 4.56 -7.89 7.58
C THR A 365 3.16 -8.38 7.21
N ARG A 366 3.08 -9.30 6.25
CA ARG A 366 1.83 -9.94 5.81
C ARG A 366 1.34 -11.08 6.73
N TYR A 367 2.07 -11.39 7.80
CA TYR A 367 1.75 -12.53 8.66
C TYR A 367 0.68 -12.12 9.67
N ASN A 368 -0.33 -12.96 9.86
CA ASN A 368 -1.47 -12.62 10.70
C ASN A 368 -1.15 -12.72 12.19
N ASN A 369 -0.17 -13.55 12.56
CA ASN A 369 0.28 -13.72 13.92
C ASN A 369 1.74 -14.21 13.98
N VAL A 370 2.32 -14.14 15.19
CA VAL A 370 3.70 -14.53 15.48
C VAL A 370 3.96 -16.00 15.16
N GLU A 371 3.03 -16.89 15.49
CA GLU A 371 3.20 -18.33 15.28
C GLU A 371 3.32 -18.67 13.78
N GLU A 372 2.53 -18.03 12.92
CA GLU A 372 2.60 -18.18 11.46
C GLU A 372 3.98 -17.78 10.92
N LEU A 373 4.54 -16.66 11.41
CA LEU A 373 5.87 -16.20 11.03
C LEU A 373 6.96 -17.19 11.46
N LEU A 374 6.93 -17.65 12.72
CA LEU A 374 7.90 -18.62 13.25
C LEU A 374 7.85 -19.94 12.46
N GLN A 375 6.66 -20.49 12.21
CA GLN A 375 6.46 -21.70 11.41
C GLN A 375 6.98 -21.55 9.97
N LYS A 376 6.87 -20.35 9.38
CA LYS A 376 7.40 -20.07 8.04
C LYS A 376 8.93 -20.04 8.05
N TYR A 377 9.53 -19.50 9.12
CA TYR A 377 10.98 -19.40 9.27
C TYR A 377 11.63 -20.75 9.55
N GLU A 378 11.00 -21.61 10.36
CA GLU A 378 11.42 -22.98 10.65
C GLU A 378 11.74 -23.79 9.39
N LYS A 379 10.91 -23.66 8.35
CA LYS A 379 11.11 -24.32 7.05
C LYS A 379 12.42 -23.92 6.35
N LYS A 380 13.00 -22.78 6.71
CA LYS A 380 14.26 -22.28 6.16
C LYS A 380 15.48 -22.78 6.93
N ILE A 381 15.34 -23.03 8.23
CA ILE A 381 16.46 -23.30 9.15
C ILE A 381 16.57 -24.77 9.56
N VAL A 382 15.54 -25.59 9.35
CA VAL A 382 15.52 -27.00 9.81
C VAL A 382 16.69 -27.85 9.27
N LYS A 383 17.28 -27.48 8.12
CA LYS A 383 18.43 -28.19 7.52
C LYS A 383 19.77 -27.49 7.76
N ASP A 384 19.80 -26.42 8.55
CA ASP A 384 21.04 -25.67 8.79
C ASP A 384 22.00 -26.50 9.66
N THR A 385 23.30 -26.43 9.33
CA THR A 385 24.38 -27.14 10.05
C THR A 385 24.90 -26.37 11.27
N TYR A 386 24.22 -25.28 11.62
CA TYR A 386 24.45 -24.40 12.76
C TYR A 386 23.10 -23.98 13.32
N GLU A 387 23.06 -23.51 14.56
CA GLU A 387 21.85 -22.99 15.16
C GLU A 387 21.52 -21.60 14.62
N SER A 388 20.27 -21.45 14.22
CA SER A 388 19.69 -20.22 13.75
C SER A 388 18.35 -20.02 14.43
N ALA A 389 18.11 -18.81 14.91
CA ALA A 389 16.90 -18.46 15.62
C ALA A 389 16.22 -17.24 15.02
N MET A 390 14.90 -17.19 15.15
CA MET A 390 14.11 -15.98 14.96
C MET A 390 13.39 -15.64 16.26
N VAL A 391 13.53 -14.38 16.67
CA VAL A 391 12.90 -13.83 17.86
C VAL A 391 11.93 -12.73 17.44
N VAL A 392 10.73 -12.74 18.00
CA VAL A 392 9.77 -11.64 17.92
C VAL A 392 9.60 -11.07 19.33
N THR A 393 10.04 -9.84 19.55
CA THR A 393 9.94 -9.17 20.86
C THR A 393 8.49 -8.82 21.20
N GLU A 394 8.22 -8.45 22.46
CA GLU A 394 6.89 -7.97 22.89
C GLU A 394 6.41 -6.75 22.08
N THR A 395 7.33 -5.88 21.65
CA THR A 395 7.05 -4.71 20.80
C THR A 395 6.83 -5.07 19.32
N GLY A 396 7.07 -6.34 18.96
CA GLY A 396 6.88 -6.88 17.62
C GLY A 396 8.12 -6.84 16.73
N GLU A 397 9.29 -6.46 17.24
CA GLU A 397 10.54 -6.45 16.46
C GLU A 397 10.99 -7.87 16.14
N ILE A 398 11.43 -8.10 14.90
CA ILE A 398 11.83 -9.40 14.39
C ILE A 398 13.35 -9.43 14.28
N TYR A 399 14.01 -10.28 15.06
CA TYR A 399 15.44 -10.53 14.98
C TYR A 399 15.72 -11.90 14.40
N VAL A 400 16.80 -12.01 13.63
CA VAL A 400 17.42 -13.30 13.30
C VAL A 400 18.78 -13.38 13.95
N ILE A 401 19.03 -14.51 14.62
CA ILE A 401 20.27 -14.82 15.32
C ILE A 401 20.89 -16.03 14.62
N LYS A 402 22.20 -15.98 14.42
CA LYS A 402 23.00 -17.12 13.97
C LYS A 402 24.07 -17.39 15.01
N GLY A 403 24.06 -18.60 15.54
CA GLY A 403 25.06 -19.11 16.46
C GLY A 403 26.04 -20.06 15.77
N ASP A 404 26.54 -21.01 16.54
CA ASP A 404 27.49 -22.03 16.11
C ASP A 404 26.80 -23.41 15.95
N LYS A 405 27.57 -24.51 16.04
CA LYS A 405 27.04 -25.86 15.84
C LYS A 405 26.13 -26.37 16.96
N GLY A 406 26.07 -25.71 18.12
CA GLY A 406 25.29 -26.21 19.25
C GLY A 406 24.82 -25.15 20.24
N SER A 407 24.90 -23.86 19.89
CA SER A 407 24.31 -22.80 20.70
C SER A 407 24.03 -21.54 19.89
N ILE A 408 23.04 -20.77 20.33
CA ILE A 408 22.79 -19.37 19.96
C ILE A 408 23.29 -18.42 21.06
N PRO A 409 24.00 -17.33 20.71
CA PRO A 409 24.68 -16.46 21.68
C PRO A 409 23.71 -15.49 22.39
N MET A 410 22.54 -15.95 22.83
CA MET A 410 21.49 -15.10 23.43
C MET A 410 22.00 -14.33 24.65
N GLN A 411 22.80 -14.97 25.51
CA GLN A 411 23.37 -14.34 26.70
C GLN A 411 24.41 -13.25 26.39
N ARG A 412 24.91 -13.20 25.14
CA ARG A 412 25.86 -12.18 24.67
C ARG A 412 25.18 -11.01 23.95
N ILE A 413 23.85 -11.05 23.83
CA ILE A 413 23.06 -10.01 23.16
C ILE A 413 22.37 -9.14 24.20
N GLU A 414 23.04 -8.07 24.61
CA GLU A 414 22.50 -7.11 25.59
C GLU A 414 21.47 -6.15 24.97
N SER A 415 21.49 -5.99 23.65
CA SER A 415 20.66 -4.99 22.96
C SER A 415 19.22 -5.44 22.66
N ILE A 416 18.88 -6.71 22.91
CA ILE A 416 17.53 -7.25 22.65
C ILE A 416 16.87 -7.55 23.98
N ARG A 417 15.69 -6.97 24.22
CA ARG A 417 14.85 -7.33 25.37
C ARG A 417 14.02 -8.57 25.03
N PHE A 418 14.34 -9.71 25.65
CA PHE A 418 13.68 -10.99 25.42
C PHE A 418 12.42 -11.23 26.27
N GLU A 419 12.16 -10.36 27.26
CA GLU A 419 11.00 -10.49 28.14
C GLU A 419 9.70 -10.51 27.32
N ASN A 420 8.82 -11.48 27.60
CA ASN A 420 7.58 -11.74 26.88
C ASN A 420 7.71 -12.01 25.37
N ALA A 421 8.94 -12.20 24.85
CA ALA A 421 9.18 -12.49 23.45
C ALA A 421 8.75 -13.92 23.07
N SER A 422 8.61 -14.14 21.76
CA SER A 422 8.43 -15.47 21.17
C SER A 422 9.63 -15.81 20.30
N ILE A 423 10.12 -17.05 20.36
CA ILE A 423 11.32 -17.49 19.63
C ILE A 423 11.10 -18.84 18.94
N THR A 424 11.74 -19.04 17.78
CA THR A 424 11.97 -20.37 17.20
C THR A 424 13.44 -20.55 16.83
N HIS A 425 13.96 -21.77 16.92
CA HIS A 425 15.31 -22.12 16.47
C HIS A 425 15.37 -23.56 15.93
N ASN A 426 16.43 -23.92 15.20
CA ASN A 426 16.67 -25.28 14.73
C ASN A 426 17.67 -26.02 15.61
N HIS A 427 17.54 -27.34 15.68
CA HIS A 427 18.56 -28.23 16.23
C HIS A 427 19.27 -28.94 15.07
N PRO A 428 20.55 -28.60 14.78
CA PRO A 428 21.33 -29.25 13.73
C PRO A 428 21.44 -30.77 13.96
N LYS A 429 21.54 -31.52 12.86
CA LYS A 429 21.71 -32.98 12.89
C LYS A 429 22.94 -33.37 13.74
N GLY A 430 22.75 -34.24 14.72
CA GLY A 430 23.73 -34.69 15.69
C GLY A 430 23.30 -34.45 17.15
N ARG A 431 23.72 -33.33 17.74
CA ARG A 431 23.47 -33.01 19.16
C ARG A 431 22.08 -32.38 19.32
N HIS A 432 21.29 -32.86 20.29
CA HIS A 432 19.97 -32.34 20.69
C HIS A 432 18.80 -32.57 19.71
N GLU A 433 18.90 -33.58 18.82
CA GLU A 433 17.89 -33.89 17.78
C GLU A 433 16.45 -34.18 18.25
N TRP A 434 16.18 -34.35 19.55
CA TRP A 434 14.90 -34.92 20.03
C TRP A 434 14.19 -34.14 21.14
N GLY A 435 14.60 -32.89 21.39
CA GLY A 435 13.95 -32.00 22.36
C GLY A 435 14.83 -30.87 22.87
N PHE A 436 14.27 -30.04 23.75
CA PHE A 436 14.99 -28.92 24.36
C PHE A 436 16.12 -29.41 25.28
N SER A 437 17.29 -28.79 25.18
CA SER A 437 18.39 -28.97 26.12
C SER A 437 18.09 -28.30 27.47
N GLY A 438 18.84 -28.63 28.52
CA GLY A 438 18.77 -27.89 29.79
C GLY A 438 19.01 -26.39 29.61
N GLY A 439 19.91 -26.02 28.69
CA GLY A 439 20.19 -24.63 28.33
C GLY A 439 19.00 -23.91 27.71
N ASP A 440 18.12 -24.60 26.98
CA ASP A 440 16.92 -24.00 26.39
C ASP A 440 15.87 -23.67 27.45
N PHE A 441 15.69 -24.57 28.43
CA PHE A 441 14.81 -24.30 29.58
C PHE A 441 15.33 -23.12 30.41
N ASP A 442 16.64 -23.09 30.67
CA ASP A 442 17.26 -21.98 31.39
C ASP A 442 17.14 -20.68 30.60
N THR A 443 17.33 -20.73 29.28
CA THR A 443 17.18 -19.55 28.42
C THR A 443 15.75 -19.05 28.37
N PHE A 444 14.76 -19.96 28.28
CA PHE A 444 13.35 -19.61 28.36
C PHE A 444 13.03 -18.85 29.65
N ARG A 445 13.51 -19.38 30.79
CA ARG A 445 13.24 -18.81 32.12
C ARG A 445 13.99 -17.49 32.34
N ASN A 446 15.29 -17.48 32.09
CA ASN A 446 16.16 -16.33 32.35
C ASN A 446 15.85 -15.18 31.39
N GLY A 447 15.55 -15.48 30.12
CA GLY A 447 15.08 -14.49 29.14
C GLY A 447 13.61 -14.08 29.35
N LYS A 448 12.89 -14.74 30.27
CA LYS A 448 11.46 -14.53 30.55
C LYS A 448 10.59 -14.59 29.28
N PHE A 449 10.89 -15.54 28.39
CA PHE A 449 10.11 -15.73 27.17
C PHE A 449 8.66 -16.11 27.49
N ARG A 450 7.76 -15.74 26.58
CA ARG A 450 6.37 -16.18 26.60
C ARG A 450 6.21 -17.53 25.90
N TYR A 451 6.95 -17.71 24.81
CA TYR A 451 6.80 -18.84 23.90
C TYR A 451 8.10 -19.18 23.20
N MET A 452 8.45 -20.46 23.16
CA MET A 452 9.65 -20.95 22.49
C MET A 452 9.32 -22.20 21.68
N ARG A 453 9.89 -22.24 20.48
CA ARG A 453 9.81 -23.35 19.54
C ARG A 453 11.21 -23.84 19.20
N ALA A 454 11.35 -25.14 18.97
CA ALA A 454 12.52 -25.73 18.38
C ALA A 454 12.09 -26.71 17.28
N ILE A 455 12.84 -26.75 16.17
CA ILE A 455 12.57 -27.67 15.06
C ILE A 455 13.79 -28.55 14.75
N ASP A 456 13.53 -29.85 14.59
CA ASP A 456 14.48 -30.83 14.06
C ASP A 456 13.90 -31.51 12.79
N GLU A 457 14.60 -32.51 12.25
CA GLU A 457 14.19 -33.22 11.03
C GLU A 457 12.83 -33.94 11.14
N LYS A 458 12.38 -34.31 12.35
CA LYS A 458 11.14 -35.07 12.59
C LYS A 458 10.10 -34.32 13.41
N TYR A 459 10.49 -33.42 14.30
CA TYR A 459 9.60 -32.83 15.29
C TYR A 459 9.72 -31.30 15.40
N VAL A 460 8.61 -30.73 15.86
CA VAL A 460 8.55 -29.38 16.40
C VAL A 460 8.24 -29.50 17.89
N HIS A 461 9.10 -28.91 18.70
CA HIS A 461 9.00 -28.82 20.14
C HIS A 461 8.53 -27.44 20.53
N GLU A 462 7.64 -27.34 21.51
CA GLU A 462 7.05 -26.08 21.93
C GLU A 462 7.02 -25.99 23.45
N LEU A 463 7.40 -24.82 23.97
CA LEU A 463 7.45 -24.50 25.39
C LEU A 463 6.72 -23.16 25.62
N SER A 464 5.83 -23.12 26.60
CA SER A 464 5.10 -21.91 26.98
C SER A 464 4.75 -21.90 28.46
N LYS A 465 4.46 -20.73 29.01
CA LYS A 465 3.88 -20.60 30.35
C LYS A 465 2.39 -20.92 30.37
N ASP A 466 1.66 -20.50 29.33
CA ASP A 466 0.20 -20.44 29.36
C ASP A 466 -0.51 -20.61 27.99
N MET A 467 0.21 -20.72 26.88
CA MET A 467 -0.42 -20.69 25.54
C MET A 467 -1.20 -21.95 25.13
N PHE A 468 -0.97 -23.08 25.77
CA PHE A 468 -1.63 -24.35 25.46
C PHE A 468 -1.56 -25.29 26.64
N GLU A 469 -2.48 -26.24 26.78
CA GLU A 469 -2.38 -27.25 27.84
C GLU A 469 -1.36 -28.35 27.52
N MET A 470 -0.72 -28.88 28.57
CA MET A 470 0.18 -30.01 28.47
C MET A 470 -0.62 -31.30 28.68
N ASP A 471 -0.62 -32.16 27.67
CA ASP A 471 -1.30 -33.46 27.75
C ASP A 471 -0.50 -34.45 28.61
N MET A 472 -1.14 -34.97 29.66
CA MET A 472 -0.60 -35.93 30.62
C MET A 472 -1.35 -37.28 30.62
N THR A 473 -2.24 -37.54 29.65
CA THR A 473 -3.17 -38.68 29.69
C THR A 473 -2.55 -40.07 29.63
N ASN A 474 -1.30 -40.21 29.15
CA ASN A 474 -0.56 -41.49 29.09
C ASN A 474 0.69 -41.49 29.99
N PHE A 475 0.67 -40.70 31.06
CA PHE A 475 1.79 -40.58 31.98
C PHE A 475 1.73 -41.69 33.04
N ASP A 476 2.26 -42.87 32.71
CA ASP A 476 2.53 -43.90 33.71
C ASP A 476 3.96 -43.68 34.25
N ASP A 477 4.08 -43.37 35.54
CA ASP A 477 5.37 -43.35 36.28
C ASP A 477 5.96 -44.78 36.43
N ASP A 478 5.39 -45.75 35.73
CA ASP A 478 5.84 -47.13 35.69
C ASP A 478 7.16 -47.23 34.93
N VAL A 479 8.25 -47.24 35.70
CA VAL A 479 9.63 -47.43 35.24
C VAL A 479 9.77 -48.67 34.36
N GLN A 480 8.88 -49.67 34.50
CA GLN A 480 8.89 -50.88 33.68
C GLN A 480 8.38 -50.61 32.25
N LYS A 481 7.34 -49.79 32.08
CA LYS A 481 6.85 -49.35 30.75
C LYS A 481 7.85 -48.44 30.04
N LEU A 482 8.54 -47.57 30.78
CA LEU A 482 9.61 -46.72 30.23
C LEU A 482 10.82 -47.51 29.71
N ARG A 483 11.07 -48.72 30.24
CA ARG A 483 12.13 -49.61 29.75
C ARG A 483 11.77 -50.33 28.45
N GLU A 484 10.48 -50.43 28.15
CA GLU A 484 9.93 -51.08 26.95
C GLU A 484 9.60 -50.09 25.83
N SER A 485 9.47 -48.79 26.16
CA SER A 485 9.25 -47.70 25.20
C SER A 485 10.46 -47.44 24.30
N ASP A 486 10.18 -46.92 23.10
CA ASP A 486 11.24 -46.44 22.22
C ASP A 486 11.90 -45.16 22.77
N PHE A 487 13.12 -44.89 22.29
CA PHE A 487 13.90 -43.74 22.75
C PHE A 487 13.18 -42.39 22.54
N GLU A 488 12.35 -42.27 21.49
CA GLU A 488 11.65 -41.02 21.17
C GLU A 488 10.46 -40.77 22.11
N GLU A 489 9.79 -41.82 22.58
CA GLU A 489 8.75 -41.76 23.61
C GLU A 489 9.34 -41.36 24.96
N VAL A 490 10.44 -42.02 25.38
CA VAL A 490 11.15 -41.69 26.62
C VAL A 490 11.62 -40.23 26.60
N ALA A 491 12.20 -39.77 25.48
CA ALA A 491 12.61 -38.38 25.32
C ALA A 491 11.43 -37.40 25.47
N GLN A 492 10.25 -37.72 24.93
CA GLN A 492 9.07 -36.87 25.08
C GLN A 492 8.59 -36.76 26.52
N ILE A 493 8.60 -37.88 27.25
CA ILE A 493 8.19 -37.95 28.66
C ILE A 493 9.15 -37.12 29.52
N LEU A 494 10.46 -37.25 29.30
CA LEU A 494 11.48 -36.46 30.00
C LEU A 494 11.31 -34.96 29.76
N GLN A 495 10.94 -34.53 28.54
CA GLN A 495 10.67 -33.12 28.25
C GLN A 495 9.43 -32.61 28.99
N LYS A 496 8.35 -33.40 29.05
CA LYS A 496 7.14 -33.06 29.82
C LYS A 496 7.45 -32.93 31.32
N LEU A 497 8.21 -33.88 31.88
CA LEU A 497 8.66 -33.83 33.28
C LEU A 497 9.47 -32.57 33.57
N ASN A 498 10.47 -32.30 32.73
CA ASN A 498 11.34 -31.14 32.90
C ASN A 498 10.56 -29.81 32.79
N ALA A 499 9.57 -29.74 31.90
CA ALA A 499 8.67 -28.59 31.81
C ALA A 499 7.79 -28.46 33.05
N LYS A 500 7.19 -29.57 33.54
CA LYS A 500 6.36 -29.61 34.74
C LYS A 500 7.12 -29.11 35.97
N ASP A 501 8.33 -29.60 36.19
CA ASP A 501 9.19 -29.21 37.32
C ASP A 501 9.55 -27.72 37.30
N LYS A 502 9.55 -27.11 36.11
CA LYS A 502 9.80 -25.68 35.89
C LYS A 502 8.53 -24.84 35.78
N ASN A 503 7.36 -25.45 36.02
CA ASN A 503 6.05 -24.82 35.92
C ASN A 503 5.78 -24.26 34.50
N LEU A 504 6.16 -25.03 33.49
CA LEU A 504 6.00 -24.74 32.07
C LEU A 504 5.16 -25.82 31.39
N LYS A 505 4.61 -25.48 30.23
CA LYS A 505 3.81 -26.36 29.39
C LYS A 505 4.62 -26.73 28.15
N TYR A 506 4.73 -28.03 27.89
CA TYR A 506 5.46 -28.57 26.75
C TYR A 506 4.56 -29.40 25.83
N ARG A 507 4.73 -29.25 24.51
CA ARG A 507 4.13 -30.15 23.51
C ARG A 507 5.09 -30.44 22.36
N ARG A 508 4.92 -31.61 21.76
CA ARG A 508 5.67 -32.08 20.58
C ARG A 508 4.72 -32.39 19.44
N ARG A 509 5.06 -31.98 18.22
CA ARG A 509 4.28 -32.25 17.00
C ARG A 509 5.18 -32.84 15.91
N LYS A 510 4.66 -33.76 15.10
CA LYS A 510 5.40 -34.28 13.93
C LYS A 510 5.57 -33.19 12.88
N HIS A 511 6.79 -33.00 12.40
CA HIS A 511 7.10 -32.15 11.27
C HIS A 511 6.89 -32.95 9.97
N ALA A 512 5.80 -32.67 9.25
CA ALA A 512 5.52 -33.33 7.98
C ALA A 512 6.36 -32.70 6.84
N ILE A 513 7.43 -33.39 6.44
CA ILE A 513 8.13 -33.06 5.19
C ILE A 513 7.22 -33.46 4.03
N LYS A 514 6.62 -32.48 3.34
CA LYS A 514 6.07 -32.75 2.00
C LYS A 514 7.25 -33.19 1.13
N ARG A 515 7.33 -34.49 0.81
CA ARG A 515 8.20 -34.99 -0.27
C ARG A 515 7.77 -34.27 -1.55
N THR A 516 8.57 -33.30 -1.98
CA THR A 516 8.53 -32.75 -3.35
C THR A 516 9.25 -33.70 -4.28
#